data_AF-J0QKT3-F1
#
_entry.id   AF-J0QKT3-F1
#
_cell.length_a   1.000
_cell.length_b   1.000
_cell.length_c   1.000
_cell.angle_alpha   90.00
_cell.angle_beta   90.00
_cell.angle_gamma   90.00
#
_symmetry.space_group_name_H-M   'P 1'
#
loop_
_entity.id
_entity.type
_entity.pdbx_description
1 polymer ?
#
loop_
_entity_poly.entity_id
_entity_poly.type
_entity_poly.pdbx_seq_one_letter_code
_entity_poly.pdbx_strand_id
1 'polypeptide(L)'
;MVTEERCLPLRRRRRSKGALNKTTRRFNEALLTAAEQAGYHYGEDGLVSYLQYHALNNPVPFFSLLAKVLPLQLTGEGGEAVKTISRVEIVPVISKDMKPEGDVKPQGSEA
;
A
#
# COMPACT_ATOMS: atom_id res chain seq x y z
N MET A 1 47.00 -41.84 -3.86
CA MET A 1 47.22 -40.39 -3.70
C MET A 1 45.85 -39.75 -3.62
N VAL A 2 45.43 -39.36 -2.41
CA VAL A 2 44.06 -38.94 -2.10
C VAL A 2 43.87 -37.49 -2.52
N THR A 3 42.75 -37.26 -3.19
CA THR A 3 42.20 -35.98 -3.65
C THR A 3 41.94 -35.03 -2.48
N GLU A 4 42.55 -33.86 -2.48
CA GLU A 4 42.09 -32.74 -1.66
C GLU A 4 41.81 -31.55 -2.57
N GLU A 5 40.59 -31.56 -3.12
CA GLU A 5 39.99 -30.33 -3.63
C GLU A 5 39.80 -29.36 -2.46
N ARG A 6 40.74 -28.44 -2.30
CA ARG A 6 40.59 -27.28 -1.41
C ARG A 6 39.52 -26.35 -1.99
N CYS A 7 38.26 -26.68 -1.73
CA CYS A 7 37.15 -25.78 -1.97
C CYS A 7 37.29 -24.59 -1.01
N LEU A 8 37.78 -23.45 -1.51
CA LEU A 8 37.82 -22.22 -0.73
C LEU A 8 36.38 -21.86 -0.34
N PRO A 9 36.06 -21.68 0.96
CA PRO A 9 34.73 -21.32 1.37
C PRO A 9 34.49 -19.88 0.96
N LEU A 10 33.95 -19.69 -0.24
CA LEU A 10 33.39 -18.41 -0.66
C LEU A 10 32.27 -18.10 0.33
N ARG A 11 32.58 -17.30 1.34
CA ARG A 11 31.65 -16.68 2.28
C ARG A 11 30.60 -15.92 1.47
N ARG A 12 29.57 -16.62 1.01
CA ARG A 12 28.33 -16.02 0.51
C ARG A 12 27.49 -15.60 1.72
N ARG A 13 28.08 -14.86 2.66
CA ARG A 13 27.29 -14.10 3.65
C ARG A 13 26.79 -12.86 2.92
N ARG A 14 25.77 -13.05 2.08
CA ARG A 14 25.04 -11.96 1.47
C ARG A 14 24.55 -11.05 2.61
N ARG A 15 24.70 -9.75 2.41
CA ARG A 15 24.16 -8.73 3.32
C ARG A 15 22.70 -9.11 3.63
N SER A 16 22.35 -9.13 4.92
CA SER A 16 21.00 -9.50 5.33
C SER A 16 19.99 -8.65 4.56
N LYS A 17 18.96 -9.30 4.03
CA LYS A 17 17.89 -8.63 3.28
C LYS A 17 17.30 -7.54 4.18
N GLY A 18 17.38 -6.29 3.75
CA GLY A 18 16.93 -5.11 4.53
C GLY A 18 18.02 -4.31 5.25
N ALA A 19 19.29 -4.72 5.24
CA ALA A 19 20.34 -3.93 5.87
C ALA A 19 20.64 -2.64 5.08
N LEU A 20 20.10 -1.51 5.55
CA LEU A 20 20.37 -0.17 4.99
C LEU A 20 21.87 0.09 4.87
N ASN A 21 22.28 0.77 3.79
CA ASN A 21 23.68 1.15 3.62
C ASN A 21 24.07 2.17 4.70
N LYS A 22 25.11 1.88 5.50
CA LYS A 22 25.49 2.72 6.65
C LYS A 22 25.93 4.12 6.20
N THR A 23 26.55 4.22 5.03
CA THR A 23 26.98 5.50 4.43
C THR A 23 25.78 6.39 4.10
N THR A 24 24.76 5.84 3.44
CA THR A 24 23.52 6.56 3.11
C THR A 24 22.77 7.01 4.37
N ARG A 25 22.75 6.20 5.42
CA ARG A 25 22.14 6.58 6.70
C ARG A 25 22.83 7.80 7.32
N ARG A 26 24.17 7.77 7.45
CA ARG A 26 24.94 8.90 8.00
C ARG A 26 24.76 10.18 7.19
N PHE A 27 24.72 10.04 5.87
CA PHE A 27 24.46 11.17 4.98
C PHE A 27 23.06 11.75 5.21
N ASN A 28 22.02 10.92 5.30
CA ASN A 28 20.66 11.38 5.57
C ASN A 28 20.55 12.05 6.95
N GLU A 29 21.20 11.51 7.97
CA GLU A 29 21.26 12.12 9.31
C GLU A 29 21.91 13.51 9.25
N ALA A 30 23.08 13.63 8.62
CA ALA A 30 23.77 14.92 8.46
C ALA A 30 22.95 15.93 7.65
N LEU A 31 22.27 15.47 6.59
CA LEU A 31 21.40 16.31 5.76
C LEU A 31 20.21 16.86 6.57
N LEU A 32 19.58 16.02 7.39
CA LEU A 32 18.46 16.44 8.25
C LEU A 32 18.92 17.44 9.32
N THR A 33 20.07 17.20 9.96
CA THR A 33 20.64 18.17 10.91
C THR A 33 20.94 19.51 10.24
N ALA A 34 21.51 19.50 9.03
CA ALA A 34 21.80 20.72 8.29
C ALA A 34 20.51 21.49 7.92
N ALA A 35 19.45 20.78 7.52
CA ALA A 35 18.16 21.38 7.22
C ALA A 35 17.49 21.98 8.46
N GLU A 36 17.60 21.32 9.62
CA GLU A 36 17.10 21.85 10.90
C GLU A 36 17.83 23.13 11.30
N GLN A 37 19.17 23.13 11.21
CA GLN A 37 20.01 24.31 11.44
C GLN A 37 19.67 25.47 10.50
N ALA A 38 19.47 25.18 9.21
CA ALA A 38 19.04 26.17 8.24
C ALA A 38 17.70 26.81 8.62
N GLY A 39 16.80 26.03 9.22
CA GLY A 39 15.49 26.51 9.66
C GLY A 39 15.51 27.42 10.87
N TYR A 40 16.44 27.21 11.82
CA TYR A 40 16.63 28.13 12.95
C TYR A 40 17.07 29.55 12.53
N HIS A 41 17.50 29.76 11.27
CA HIS A 41 17.73 31.09 10.73
C HIS A 41 16.46 31.82 10.30
N TYR A 42 15.36 31.10 10.08
CA TYR A 42 14.09 31.66 9.60
C TYR A 42 13.00 31.69 10.68
N GLY A 43 13.09 30.82 11.69
CA GLY A 43 12.13 30.76 12.81
C GLY A 43 12.64 29.91 13.97
N GLU A 44 11.77 29.66 14.95
CA GLU A 44 12.15 28.96 16.19
C GLU A 44 11.96 27.43 16.12
N ASP A 45 11.22 26.92 15.13
CA ASP A 45 10.85 25.51 15.02
C ASP A 45 11.80 24.69 14.13
N GLY A 46 13.05 25.16 13.94
CA GLY A 46 14.09 24.48 13.17
C GLY A 46 13.59 23.99 11.81
N LEU A 47 13.55 22.68 11.60
CA LEU A 47 13.17 22.05 10.33
C LEU A 47 11.77 22.48 9.83
N VAL A 48 10.82 22.74 10.73
CA VAL A 48 9.47 23.19 10.34
C VAL A 48 9.54 24.58 9.73
N SER A 49 10.29 25.50 10.35
CA SER A 49 10.51 26.85 9.83
C SER A 49 11.22 26.82 8.46
N TYR A 50 12.17 25.90 8.27
CA TYR A 50 12.79 25.68 6.95
C TYR A 50 11.77 25.27 5.88
N LEU A 51 10.90 24.31 6.19
CA LEU A 51 9.88 23.84 5.27
C LEU A 51 8.80 24.89 4.99
N GLN A 52 8.40 25.67 5.99
CA GLN A 52 7.48 26.81 5.82
C GLN A 52 8.07 27.87 4.88
N TYR A 53 9.35 28.21 5.05
CA TYR A 53 10.05 29.12 4.15
C TYR A 53 10.03 28.59 2.70
N HIS A 54 10.30 27.30 2.49
CA HIS A 54 10.26 26.71 1.16
C HIS A 54 8.85 26.58 0.58
N ALA A 55 7.82 26.40 1.40
CA ALA A 55 6.43 26.39 0.95
C ALA A 55 6.04 27.72 0.28
N LEU A 56 6.55 28.84 0.79
CA LEU A 56 6.27 30.18 0.26
C LEU A 56 7.21 30.58 -0.88
N ASN A 57 8.52 30.36 -0.71
CA ASN A 57 9.53 30.87 -1.64
C ASN A 57 9.81 29.92 -2.82
N ASN A 58 9.63 28.62 -2.62
CA ASN A 58 9.94 27.59 -3.62
C ASN A 58 8.83 26.53 -3.66
N PRO A 59 7.62 26.89 -4.13
CA PRO A 59 6.46 26.00 -4.05
C PRO A 59 6.60 24.74 -4.90
N VAL A 60 7.31 24.80 -6.04
CA VAL A 60 7.50 23.66 -6.96
C VAL A 60 8.19 22.45 -6.29
N PRO A 61 9.38 22.59 -5.68
CA PRO A 61 10.00 21.48 -4.96
C PRO A 61 9.20 21.08 -3.71
N PHE A 62 8.55 22.02 -3.03
CA PHE A 62 7.73 21.71 -1.86
C PHE A 62 6.53 20.82 -2.20
N PHE A 63 5.85 21.08 -3.32
CA PHE A 63 4.73 20.26 -3.78
C PHE A 63 5.16 18.81 -4.07
N SER A 64 6.38 18.62 -4.60
CA SER A 64 6.94 17.28 -4.82
C SER A 64 7.19 16.52 -3.52
N LEU A 65 7.51 17.21 -2.42
CA LEU A 65 7.62 16.60 -1.10
C LEU A 65 6.24 16.26 -0.52
N LEU A 66 5.26 17.17 -0.66
CA LEU A 66 3.88 16.91 -0.24
C LEU A 66 3.32 15.66 -0.91
N ALA A 67 3.52 15.50 -2.22
CA ALA A 67 3.07 14.33 -2.96
C ALA A 67 3.66 13.01 -2.41
N LYS A 68 4.85 13.03 -1.78
CA LYS A 68 5.46 11.85 -1.15
C LYS A 68 4.90 11.54 0.24
N VAL A 69 4.35 12.53 0.93
CA VAL A 69 3.75 12.37 2.27
C VAL A 69 2.27 11.98 2.14
N LEU A 70 1.63 12.32 1.02
CA LEU A 70 0.25 11.93 0.78
C LEU A 70 0.13 10.40 0.61
N PRO A 71 -0.83 9.76 1.32
CA PRO A 71 -1.09 8.34 1.16
C PRO A 71 -1.65 8.06 -0.25
N LEU A 72 -1.00 7.15 -0.98
CA LEU A 72 -1.42 6.73 -2.32
C LEU A 72 -2.68 5.84 -2.33
N GLN A 73 -3.04 5.28 -1.17
CA GLN A 73 -4.14 4.34 -1.02
C GLN A 73 -5.20 4.98 -0.13
N LEU A 74 -6.42 5.14 -0.66
CA LEU A 74 -7.62 5.43 0.12
C LEU A 74 -7.74 4.31 1.17
N THR A 75 -7.33 4.61 2.40
CA THR A 75 -7.53 3.71 3.53
C THR A 75 -9.00 3.85 3.93
N GLY A 76 -9.67 2.74 4.22
CA GLY A 76 -11.02 2.78 4.77
C GLY A 76 -11.03 3.58 6.07
N GLU A 77 -12.21 4.05 6.49
CA GLU A 77 -12.37 4.82 7.72
C GLU A 77 -11.62 4.17 8.89
N GLY A 78 -10.68 4.91 9.50
CA GLY A 78 -9.82 4.41 10.59
C GLY A 78 -8.54 3.69 10.18
N GLY A 79 -8.16 3.67 8.89
CA GLY A 79 -6.91 3.02 8.44
C GLY A 79 -7.05 1.53 8.12
N GLU A 80 -8.28 1.01 8.10
CA GLU A 80 -8.56 -0.38 7.73
C GLU A 80 -8.57 -0.57 6.20
N ALA A 81 -8.39 -1.82 5.76
CA ALA A 81 -8.55 -2.18 4.35
C ALA A 81 -9.96 -1.78 3.86
N VAL A 82 -10.04 -1.24 2.64
CA VAL A 82 -11.31 -0.83 2.01
C VAL A 82 -12.25 -2.03 1.96
N LYS A 83 -13.36 -1.97 2.72
CA LYS A 83 -14.41 -3.00 2.72
C LYS A 83 -15.30 -2.78 1.49
N THR A 84 -14.90 -3.34 0.36
CA THR A 84 -15.72 -3.31 -0.86
C THR A 84 -16.82 -4.36 -0.74
N ILE A 85 -18.08 -3.93 -0.55
CA ILE A 85 -19.23 -4.82 -0.58
C ILE A 85 -19.68 -4.97 -2.05
N SER A 86 -19.32 -6.09 -2.68
CA SER A 86 -19.85 -6.46 -4.00
C SER A 86 -21.19 -7.18 -3.83
N ARG A 87 -22.31 -6.47 -4.01
CA ARG A 87 -23.64 -7.09 -4.03
C ARG A 87 -23.95 -7.54 -5.46
N VAL A 88 -24.05 -8.85 -5.66
CA VAL A 88 -24.49 -9.46 -6.92
C VAL A 88 -25.93 -9.94 -6.73
N GLU A 89 -26.87 -9.38 -7.50
CA GLU A 89 -28.25 -9.86 -7.53
C GLU A 89 -28.45 -10.70 -8.79
N ILE A 90 -28.73 -11.98 -8.59
CA ILE A 90 -29.02 -12.91 -9.68
C ILE A 90 -30.54 -12.93 -9.87
N VAL A 91 -31.01 -12.34 -10.97
CA VAL A 91 -32.43 -12.39 -11.34
C VAL A 91 -32.63 -13.52 -12.35
N PRO A 92 -33.47 -14.52 -12.06
CA PRO A 92 -33.82 -15.54 -13.04
C PRO A 92 -34.65 -14.91 -14.16
N VAL A 93 -34.23 -15.12 -15.40
CA VAL A 93 -35.02 -14.76 -16.58
C VAL A 93 -36.09 -15.84 -16.74
N ILE A 94 -37.33 -15.51 -16.37
CA ILE A 94 -38.48 -16.38 -16.59
C ILE A 94 -39.01 -16.08 -17.99
N SER A 95 -38.81 -17.00 -18.93
CA SER A 95 -39.46 -16.95 -20.24
C SER A 95 -40.98 -17.07 -20.04
N LYS A 96 -41.74 -16.21 -20.72
CA LYS A 96 -43.19 -15.99 -20.54
C LYS A 96 -44.08 -17.23 -20.83
N ASP A 97 -43.53 -18.34 -21.28
CA ASP A 97 -44.30 -19.48 -21.78
C ASP A 97 -44.44 -20.68 -20.81
N MET A 98 -43.99 -20.54 -19.55
CA MET A 98 -44.16 -21.63 -18.57
C MET A 98 -45.49 -21.50 -17.81
N LYS A 99 -46.53 -22.18 -18.33
CA LYS A 99 -47.76 -22.44 -17.58
C LYS A 99 -47.46 -23.44 -16.44
N PRO A 100 -47.85 -23.16 -15.19
CA PRO A 100 -47.91 -24.19 -14.17
C PRO A 100 -49.11 -25.10 -14.49
N GLU A 101 -48.82 -26.31 -14.96
CA GLU A 101 -49.82 -27.38 -15.14
C GLU A 101 -50.25 -27.86 -13.75
N GLY A 102 -51.46 -27.49 -13.34
CA GLY A 102 -52.11 -27.91 -12.10
C GLY A 102 -53.04 -29.11 -12.32
N ASP A 103 -53.04 -29.97 -11.31
CA ASP A 103 -54.09 -30.91 -10.89
C ASP A 103 -54.30 -32.21 -11.67
N VAL A 104 -53.46 -33.20 -11.32
CA VAL A 104 -53.82 -34.63 -11.37
C VAL A 104 -54.87 -34.89 -10.28
N LYS A 105 -56.14 -35.12 -10.66
CA LYS A 105 -57.17 -35.62 -9.75
C LYS A 105 -57.24 -37.16 -9.85
N PRO A 106 -57.24 -37.90 -8.72
CA PRO A 106 -57.22 -39.35 -8.74
C PRO A 106 -58.56 -39.95 -9.17
N GLN A 107 -58.47 -41.11 -9.82
CA GLN A 107 -59.55 -41.99 -10.22
C GLN A 107 -60.51 -42.31 -9.06
N GLY A 108 -61.80 -42.36 -9.36
CA GLY A 108 -62.84 -42.92 -8.50
C GLY A 108 -63.82 -43.73 -9.35
N SER A 109 -63.74 -45.05 -9.20
CA SER A 109 -64.67 -46.08 -9.67
C SER A 109 -65.96 -46.10 -8.84
N GLU A 110 -67.11 -46.40 -9.48
CA GLU A 110 -68.37 -47.01 -8.98
C GLU A 110 -69.51 -46.45 -9.85
N ALA A 111 -70.51 -47.18 -10.33
CA ALA A 111 -70.86 -48.60 -10.35
C ALA A 111 -71.81 -48.80 -11.54
#